data_AF-A0A7S1HEJ9-F1
#
_entry.id   AF-A0A7S1HEJ9-F1
#
_cell.length_a   1.000
_cell.length_b   1.000
_cell.length_c   1.000
_cell.angle_alpha   90.00
_cell.angle_beta   90.00
_cell.angle_gamma   90.00
#
_symmetry.space_group_name_H-M   'P 1'
#
loop_
_entity.id
_entity.type
_entity.pdbx_description
1 polymer ?
#
loop_
_entity_poly.entity_id
_entity_poly.type
_entity_poly.pdbx_seq_one_letter_code
_entity_poly.pdbx_strand_id
1 'polypeptide(L)'
;EDEMDEGLDGLDMDARLPENPRLVKGELANGMRYVLIPNNTPRDRFTANLVVFAGSADEEDGELGLAHYLEHCVFLATEKYGTSKDMDALLSSLGCTPHADSNAA
;
A
#
# COMPACT_ATOMS: atom_id res chain seq x y z
N GLU A 1 38.15 22.11 7.81
CA GLU A 1 37.80 20.81 8.44
C GLU A 1 37.34 21.16 9.85
N ASP A 2 36.29 20.50 10.34
CA ASP A 2 35.76 20.59 11.73
C ASP A 2 34.66 21.60 12.10
N GLU A 3 33.50 21.59 11.43
CA GLU A 3 32.25 22.18 11.99
C GLU A 3 30.97 21.43 11.55
N MET A 4 30.87 20.11 11.75
CA MET A 4 29.62 19.35 11.46
C MET A 4 29.32 18.21 12.44
N ASP A 5 29.51 18.37 13.76
CA ASP A 5 29.17 17.28 14.70
C ASP A 5 28.52 17.68 16.04
N GLU A 6 28.13 18.94 16.23
CA GLU A 6 27.54 19.39 17.52
C GLU A 6 26.01 19.12 17.67
N GLY A 7 25.50 18.00 17.14
CA GLY A 7 24.05 17.77 17.07
C GLY A 7 23.51 16.42 17.53
N LEU A 8 24.36 15.41 17.69
CA LEU A 8 23.89 14.02 17.86
C LEU A 8 24.38 13.33 19.14
N ASP A 9 25.19 14.01 19.96
CA ASP A 9 25.68 13.50 21.24
C ASP A 9 24.54 13.40 22.27
N GLY A 10 23.90 12.22 22.34
CA GLY A 10 22.87 11.91 23.32
C GLY A 10 21.58 11.33 22.75
N LEU A 11 21.50 11.13 21.43
CA LEU A 11 20.44 10.33 20.85
C LEU A 11 20.74 8.85 21.09
N ASP A 12 19.89 8.21 21.88
CA ASP A 12 19.87 6.75 22.02
C ASP A 12 19.44 6.15 20.67
N MET A 13 20.40 5.58 19.95
CA MET A 13 20.18 4.99 18.63
C MET A 13 19.34 3.72 18.67
N ASP A 14 19.18 3.12 19.86
CA ASP A 14 18.32 1.96 20.10
C ASP A 14 16.92 2.39 20.57
N ALA A 15 16.71 3.67 20.90
CA ALA A 15 15.41 4.17 21.31
C ALA A 15 14.43 4.14 20.14
N ARG A 16 13.29 3.49 20.37
CA ARG A 16 12.18 3.51 19.42
C ARG A 16 11.63 4.93 19.27
N LEU A 17 11.53 5.37 18.01
CA LEU A 17 10.84 6.62 17.70
C LEU A 17 9.38 6.55 18.15
N PRO A 18 8.85 7.64 18.72
CA PRO A 18 7.45 7.69 19.11
C PRO A 18 6.55 7.52 17.88
N GLU A 19 5.49 6.71 18.03
CA GLU A 19 4.51 6.56 16.97
C GLU A 19 3.64 7.82 16.81
N ASN A 20 3.15 8.05 15.59
CA ASN A 20 2.20 9.12 15.35
C ASN A 20 0.88 8.85 16.11
N PRO A 21 0.45 9.76 17.01
CA PRO A 21 -0.71 9.53 17.87
C PRO A 21 -2.04 9.43 17.11
N ARG A 22 -2.09 9.87 15.84
CA ARG A 22 -3.28 9.76 14.98
C ARG A 22 -3.44 8.39 14.34
N LEU A 23 -2.43 7.53 14.46
CA LEU A 23 -2.38 6.26 13.75
C LEU A 23 -3.16 5.20 14.53
N VAL A 24 -4.13 4.57 13.86
CA VAL A 24 -4.91 3.47 14.41
C VAL A 24 -4.48 2.18 13.73
N LYS A 25 -3.94 1.25 14.51
CA LYS A 25 -3.49 -0.08 14.05
C LYS A 25 -4.39 -1.17 14.63
N GLY A 26 -4.51 -2.27 13.93
CA GLY A 26 -5.11 -3.48 14.47
C GLY A 26 -4.91 -4.68 13.54
N GLU A 27 -5.46 -5.80 13.99
CA GLU A 27 -5.45 -7.06 13.27
C GLU A 27 -6.85 -7.66 13.35
N LEU A 28 -7.38 -8.08 12.19
CA LEU A 28 -8.66 -8.78 12.12
C LEU A 28 -8.48 -10.24 12.54
N ALA A 29 -9.59 -10.93 12.85
CA ALA A 29 -9.57 -12.33 13.28
C ALA A 29 -8.95 -13.29 12.24
N ASN A 30 -8.87 -12.88 10.97
CA ASN A 30 -8.23 -13.64 9.88
C ASN A 30 -6.74 -13.31 9.69
N GLY A 31 -6.12 -12.51 10.57
CA GLY A 31 -4.72 -12.12 10.49
C GLY A 31 -4.43 -10.89 9.61
N MET A 32 -5.45 -10.30 8.97
CA MET A 32 -5.24 -9.09 8.17
C MET A 32 -4.96 -7.89 9.07
N ARG A 33 -3.77 -7.32 8.91
CA ARG A 33 -3.35 -6.10 9.61
C ARG A 33 -3.87 -4.88 8.87
N TYR A 34 -4.27 -3.86 9.61
CA TYR A 34 -4.71 -2.60 9.04
C TYR A 34 -4.08 -1.41 9.77
N VAL A 35 -3.93 -0.32 9.01
CA VAL A 35 -3.48 0.98 9.50
C VAL A 35 -4.43 2.04 8.97
N LEU A 36 -5.00 2.84 9.86
CA LEU A 36 -5.87 3.97 9.51
C LEU A 36 -5.21 5.26 9.99
N ILE A 37 -5.21 6.27 9.12
CA ILE A 37 -4.72 7.61 9.43
C ILE A 37 -5.83 8.60 9.06
N PRO A 38 -6.48 9.24 10.05
CA PRO A 38 -7.47 10.27 9.77
C PRO A 38 -6.84 11.44 9.03
N ASN A 39 -7.40 11.74 7.86
CA ASN A 39 -7.00 12.87 7.04
C ASN A 39 -8.23 13.63 6.57
N ASN A 40 -8.27 14.94 6.82
CA ASN A 40 -9.40 15.80 6.46
C ASN A 40 -9.11 16.66 5.22
N THR A 41 -7.98 16.46 4.54
CA THR A 41 -7.55 17.29 3.40
C THR A 41 -6.90 16.44 2.30
N PRO A 42 -7.47 16.39 1.08
CA PRO A 42 -8.74 17.00 0.67
C PRO A 42 -9.95 16.42 1.41
N ARG A 43 -11.02 17.21 1.57
CA ARG A 43 -12.27 16.74 2.20
C ARG A 43 -12.97 15.71 1.29
N ASP A 44 -13.76 14.85 1.92
CA ASP A 44 -14.63 13.87 1.25
C ASP A 44 -13.89 12.90 0.32
N ARG A 45 -12.61 12.65 0.61
CA ARG A 45 -11.78 11.68 -0.09
C ARG A 45 -11.11 10.75 0.89
N PHE A 46 -10.87 9.52 0.44
CA PHE A 46 -10.05 8.56 1.14
C PHE A 46 -9.12 7.89 0.14
N THR A 47 -8.03 7.34 0.66
CA THR A 47 -7.13 6.48 -0.10
C THR A 47 -7.09 5.14 0.62
N ALA A 48 -7.20 4.06 -0.13
CA ALA A 48 -7.06 2.71 0.37
C ALA A 48 -5.94 2.02 -0.41
N ASN A 49 -5.06 1.33 0.32
CA ASN A 49 -3.98 0.54 -0.25
C ASN A 49 -4.06 -0.86 0.35
N LEU A 50 -3.99 -1.89 -0.49
CA LEU A 50 -3.77 -3.26 -0.07
C LEU A 50 -2.29 -3.59 -0.29
N VAL A 51 -1.56 -3.85 0.80
CA VAL A 51 -0.14 -4.21 0.73
C VAL A 51 -0.01 -5.71 0.88
N VAL A 52 0.53 -6.36 -0.15
CA VAL A 52 0.92 -7.76 -0.10
C VAL A 52 2.41 -7.81 0.22
N PHE A 53 2.78 -8.52 1.29
CA PHE A 53 4.18 -8.68 1.72
C PHE A 53 4.85 -9.84 0.94
N ALA A 54 4.78 -9.76 -0.39
CA ALA A 54 5.45 -10.65 -1.33
C ALA A 54 5.66 -9.89 -2.65
N GLY A 55 6.79 -10.09 -3.32
CA GLY A 55 7.11 -9.44 -4.59
C GLY A 55 8.17 -10.18 -5.39
N SER A 56 8.83 -9.50 -6.33
CA SER A 56 9.84 -10.13 -7.19
C SER A 56 11.06 -10.68 -6.44
N ALA A 57 11.34 -10.17 -5.24
CA ALA A 57 12.41 -10.69 -4.38
C ALA A 57 12.10 -12.10 -3.82
N ASP A 58 10.83 -12.50 -3.84
CA ASP A 58 10.34 -13.79 -3.37
C ASP A 58 10.14 -14.80 -4.52
N GLU A 59 10.45 -14.42 -5.77
CA GLU A 59 10.34 -15.30 -6.95
C GLU A 59 11.46 -16.35 -6.98
N GLU A 60 11.10 -17.60 -7.30
CA GLU A 60 12.06 -18.69 -7.52
C GLU A 60 12.60 -18.71 -8.97
N ASP A 61 13.61 -19.55 -9.20
CA ASP A 61 14.12 -19.82 -10.55
C ASP A 61 13.01 -20.37 -11.45
N GLY A 62 12.64 -19.60 -12.48
CA GLY A 62 11.54 -19.91 -13.38
C GLY A 62 10.26 -19.11 -13.13
N GLU A 63 10.22 -18.30 -12.07
CA GLU A 63 9.10 -17.42 -11.71
C GLU A 63 9.37 -15.95 -11.99
N LEU A 64 10.47 -15.65 -12.68
CA LEU A 64 10.90 -14.28 -12.96
C LEU A 64 9.81 -13.47 -13.67
N GLY A 65 9.32 -12.43 -12.99
CA GLY A 65 8.26 -11.54 -13.46
C GLY A 65 6.83 -12.00 -13.17
N LEU A 66 6.63 -13.10 -12.45
CA LEU A 66 5.29 -13.57 -12.08
C LEU A 66 4.59 -12.65 -11.08
N ALA A 67 5.31 -12.04 -10.13
CA ALA A 67 4.72 -11.12 -9.17
C ALA A 67 4.11 -9.91 -9.89
N HIS A 68 4.87 -9.31 -10.81
CA HIS A 68 4.40 -8.22 -11.66
C HIS A 68 3.30 -8.69 -12.62
N TYR A 69 3.42 -9.88 -13.21
CA TYR A 69 2.36 -10.41 -14.08
C TYR A 69 1.03 -10.59 -13.31
N LEU A 70 1.10 -11.10 -12.08
CA LEU A 70 -0.06 -11.28 -11.21
C LEU A 70 -0.71 -9.94 -10.87
N GLU A 71 0.09 -8.90 -10.59
CA GLU A 71 -0.38 -7.53 -10.36
C GLU A 71 -1.28 -7.04 -11.52
N HIS A 72 -0.88 -7.23 -12.77
CA HIS A 72 -1.72 -6.91 -13.94
C HIS A 72 -2.99 -7.76 -13.97
N CYS A 73 -2.90 -9.05 -13.65
CA CYS A 73 -4.04 -9.96 -13.68
C CYS A 73 -5.16 -9.58 -12.70
N VAL A 74 -4.84 -8.91 -11.59
CA VAL A 74 -5.86 -8.47 -10.60
C VAL A 74 -6.90 -7.53 -11.23
N PHE A 75 -6.54 -6.80 -12.28
CA PHE A 75 -7.46 -5.90 -13.00
C PHE A 75 -8.23 -6.57 -14.14
N LEU A 76 -7.90 -7.83 -14.48
CA LEU A 76 -8.53 -8.53 -15.61
C LEU A 76 -9.90 -9.09 -15.25
N ALA A 77 -10.03 -9.76 -14.09
CA ALA A 77 -11.29 -10.34 -13.65
C ALA A 77 -11.19 -10.83 -12.21
N THR A 78 -12.35 -11.01 -11.58
CA THR A 78 -12.54 -11.74 -10.33
C THR A 78 -13.74 -12.68 -10.49
N GLU A 79 -13.99 -13.55 -9.52
CA GLU A 79 -15.17 -14.43 -9.53
C GLU A 79 -16.49 -13.64 -9.66
N LYS A 80 -16.57 -12.46 -9.03
CA LYS A 80 -17.75 -11.59 -9.07
C LYS A 80 -17.81 -10.71 -10.32
N TYR A 81 -16.65 -10.32 -10.86
CA TYR A 81 -16.51 -9.41 -12.00
C TYR A 81 -15.73 -10.14 -13.09
N GLY A 82 -16.44 -10.87 -13.96
CA GLY A 82 -15.84 -11.89 -14.83
C GLY A 82 -15.05 -11.36 -16.03
N THR A 83 -15.06 -10.06 -16.29
CA THR A 83 -14.32 -9.44 -17.39
C THR A 83 -13.64 -8.15 -16.97
N SER A 84 -12.64 -7.72 -17.74
CA SER A 84 -11.92 -6.47 -17.48
C SER A 84 -12.85 -5.27 -17.59
N LYS A 85 -13.85 -5.35 -18.46
CA LYS A 85 -14.91 -4.34 -18.58
C LYS A 85 -15.76 -4.23 -17.32
N ASP A 86 -16.02 -5.34 -16.63
CA ASP A 86 -16.75 -5.32 -15.36
C ASP A 86 -15.92 -4.67 -14.25
N MET A 87 -14.60 -4.91 -14.24
CA MET A 87 -13.65 -4.24 -13.35
C MET A 87 -13.57 -2.73 -13.65
N ASP A 88 -13.44 -2.35 -14.92
CA ASP A 88 -13.43 -0.94 -15.36
C ASP A 88 -14.73 -0.23 -14.99
N ALA A 89 -15.88 -0.90 -15.15
CA ALA A 89 -17.18 -0.38 -14.78
C ALA A 89 -17.31 -0.19 -13.26
N LEU A 90 -16.80 -1.13 -12.45
CA LEU A 90 -16.74 -1.00 -11.00
C LEU A 90 -15.91 0.23 -10.59
N LEU A 91 -14.67 0.35 -11.07
CA LEU A 91 -13.79 1.47 -10.73
C LEU A 91 -14.40 2.80 -11.17
N SER A 92 -14.95 2.85 -12.39
CA SER A 92 -15.64 4.03 -12.89
C SER A 92 -16.86 4.40 -12.04
N SER A 93 -17.64 3.42 -11.57
CA SER A 93 -18.78 3.65 -10.68
C SER A 93 -18.40 4.21 -9.32
N LEU A 94 -17.17 3.92 -8.85
CA LEU A 94 -16.58 4.46 -7.63
C LEU A 94 -15.96 5.85 -7.85
N GLY A 95 -16.01 6.37 -9.08
CA GLY A 95 -15.41 7.64 -9.46
C GLY A 95 -13.89 7.55 -9.66
N CYS A 96 -13.33 6.35 -9.80
CA CYS A 96 -11.92 6.12 -10.04
C CYS A 96 -11.64 6.02 -11.54
N THR A 97 -10.65 6.76 -12.00
CA THR A 97 -10.09 6.60 -13.35
C THR A 97 -8.85 5.69 -13.27
N PRO A 98 -8.76 4.62 -14.08
CA PRO A 98 -7.55 3.79 -14.13
C PRO A 98 -6.29 4.63 -14.35
N HIS A 99 -5.18 4.29 -13.68
CA HIS A 99 -3.89 4.99 -13.73
C HIS A 99 -3.85 6.41 -13.11
N ALA A 100 -5.00 7.02 -12.81
CA ALA A 100 -5.07 8.29 -12.09
C ALA A 100 -5.46 8.09 -10.62
N ASP A 101 -6.46 7.24 -10.36
CA ASP A 101 -7.01 6.99 -9.02
C ASP A 101 -6.86 5.52 -8.58
N SER A 102 -6.59 4.60 -9.52
CA SER A 102 -6.36 3.18 -9.25
C SER A 102 -5.04 2.74 -9.88
N ASN A 103 -4.11 2.33 -9.03
CA ASN A 103 -2.75 1.93 -9.39
C ASN A 103 -2.40 0.65 -8.66
N ALA A 104 -1.45 -0.10 -9.22
CA ALA A 104 -0.71 -1.15 -8.54
C ALA A 104 0.78 -1.00 -8.92
N ALA A 105 1.66 -1.61 -8.13
CA ALA A 105 3.11 -1.63 -8.33
C ALA A 105 3.72 -2.82 -7.59
#